data_AF-A0A8A1S1D4-F1
#
_entry.id   AF-A0A8A1S1D4-F1
#
_cell.length_a   1.000
_cell.length_b   1.000
_cell.length_c   1.000
_cell.angle_alpha   90.00
_cell.angle_beta   90.00
_cell.angle_gamma   90.00
#
_symmetry.space_group_name_H-M   'P 1'
#
loop_
_entity.id
_entity.type
_entity.pdbx_description
1 polymer ?
#
loop_
_entity_poly.entity_id
_entity_poly.type
_entity_poly.pdbx_seq_one_letter_code
_entity_poly.pdbx_strand_id
1 'polypeptide(L)'
;TPVFDGATNHEIERLLASSRPNRDGDVLVNEHGKATLFDGRSGEPYKYPISVGYMYMLKLHHLVDEKIHARSTGPYSMITQQPLGGKAQFGGQRFGEM
;
A
#
# COMPACT_ATOMS: atom_id res chain seq x y z
N THR A 1 -19.64 2.62 -8.67
CA THR A 1 -20.61 3.52 -8.04
C THR A 1 -20.36 4.93 -8.54
N PRO A 2 -21.36 5.61 -9.13
CA PRO A 2 -21.28 7.04 -9.42
C PRO A 2 -20.88 7.85 -8.17
N VAL A 3 -20.24 9.01 -8.39
CA VAL A 3 -19.68 9.82 -7.30
C VAL A 3 -20.75 10.30 -6.32
N PHE A 4 -21.93 10.68 -6.84
CA PHE A 4 -23.02 11.28 -6.04
C PHE A 4 -24.28 10.41 -5.94
N ASP A 5 -24.28 9.23 -6.56
CA ASP A 5 -25.40 8.29 -6.54
C ASP A 5 -24.84 6.86 -6.45
N GLY A 6 -24.12 6.60 -5.36
CA GLY A 6 -23.46 5.34 -5.08
C GLY A 6 -24.32 4.37 -4.28
N ALA A 7 -23.80 3.17 -4.05
CA ALA A 7 -24.45 2.19 -3.18
C ALA A 7 -24.55 2.71 -1.75
N THR A 8 -25.73 2.58 -1.15
CA THR A 8 -25.99 2.93 0.25
C THR A 8 -25.52 1.82 1.19
N ASN A 9 -25.28 2.13 2.46
CA ASN A 9 -24.82 1.14 3.45
C ASN A 9 -25.78 -0.06 3.57
N HIS A 10 -27.09 0.19 3.59
CA HIS A 10 -28.10 -0.87 3.67
C HIS A 10 -28.12 -1.79 2.43
N GLU A 11 -27.81 -1.24 1.24
CA GLU A 11 -27.64 -2.07 0.05
C GLU A 11 -26.39 -2.93 0.13
N ILE A 12 -25.28 -2.39 0.63
CA ILE A 12 -24.03 -3.13 0.81
C ILE A 12 -24.21 -4.27 1.81
N GLU A 13 -24.83 -4.01 2.96
CA GLU A 13 -25.10 -5.03 3.98
C GLU A 13 -25.96 -6.19 3.43
N ARG A 14 -27.03 -5.88 2.69
CA ARG A 14 -27.87 -6.91 2.05
C ARG A 14 -27.13 -7.71 0.99
N LEU A 15 -26.25 -7.05 0.22
CA LEU A 15 -25.43 -7.72 -0.79
C LEU A 15 -24.38 -8.64 -0.16
N LEU A 16 -23.80 -8.25 0.98
CA LEU A 16 -22.87 -9.11 1.72
C LEU A 16 -23.58 -10.34 2.30
N ALA A 17 -24.78 -10.16 2.86
CA ALA A 17 -25.60 -11.25 3.37
C ALA A 17 -26.05 -12.26 2.29
N SER A 18 -26.10 -11.84 1.02
CA SER A 18 -26.50 -12.68 -0.13
C SER A 18 -25.32 -13.09 -1.01
N SER A 19 -24.10 -13.11 -0.44
CA SER A 19 -22.90 -13.51 -1.18
C SER A 19 -22.99 -14.96 -1.68
N ARG A 20 -22.50 -15.20 -2.90
CA ARG A 20 -22.49 -16.54 -3.50
C ARG A 20 -21.39 -17.40 -2.90
N PRO A 21 -21.61 -18.71 -2.73
CA PRO A 21 -20.57 -19.60 -2.30
C PRO A 21 -19.46 -19.72 -3.35
N ASN A 22 -18.30 -20.21 -2.91
CA ASN A 22 -17.19 -20.59 -3.79
C ASN A 22 -17.54 -21.88 -4.56
N ARG A 23 -16.58 -22.39 -5.34
CA ARG A 23 -16.73 -23.63 -6.12
C ARG A 23 -17.15 -24.84 -5.27
N ASP A 24 -16.66 -24.90 -4.04
CA ASP A 24 -16.80 -26.05 -3.17
C ASP A 24 -18.08 -25.95 -2.29
N GLY A 25 -18.85 -24.86 -2.45
CA GLY A 25 -20.12 -24.63 -1.76
C GLY A 25 -20.03 -23.77 -0.50
N ASP A 26 -18.84 -23.26 -0.16
CA ASP A 26 -18.62 -22.53 1.08
C ASP A 26 -18.81 -21.02 0.90
N VAL A 27 -19.48 -20.41 1.88
CA VAL A 27 -19.54 -18.94 2.03
C VAL A 27 -18.43 -18.51 2.97
N LEU A 28 -17.40 -17.85 2.43
CA LEU A 28 -16.16 -17.54 3.15
C LEU A 28 -16.24 -16.28 4.02
N VAL A 29 -17.19 -15.38 3.71
CA VAL A 29 -17.30 -14.06 4.33
C VAL A 29 -18.68 -13.93 4.97
N ASN A 30 -18.75 -13.45 6.21
CA ASN A 30 -20.01 -13.22 6.91
C ASN A 30 -20.72 -11.94 6.45
N GLU A 31 -21.93 -11.72 6.96
CA GLU A 31 -22.75 -10.54 6.67
C GLU A 31 -22.08 -9.19 6.99
N HIS A 32 -21.05 -9.19 7.85
CA HIS A 32 -20.26 -8.01 8.22
C HIS A 32 -19.00 -7.82 7.35
N GLY A 33 -18.82 -8.61 6.29
CA GLY A 33 -17.65 -8.52 5.42
C GLY A 33 -16.36 -9.08 6.06
N LYS A 34 -16.49 -9.96 7.05
CA LYS A 34 -15.35 -10.57 7.76
C LYS A 34 -15.23 -12.06 7.51
N ALA A 35 -14.01 -12.58 7.50
CA ALA A 35 -13.69 -13.99 7.35
C ALA A 35 -12.73 -14.48 8.43
N THR A 36 -12.72 -15.79 8.68
CA THR A 36 -11.70 -16.44 9.51
C THR A 36 -10.43 -16.59 8.68
N LEU A 37 -9.37 -15.91 9.09
CA LEU A 37 -8.05 -16.06 8.48
C LEU A 37 -7.17 -17.01 9.29
N PHE A 38 -6.19 -17.58 8.62
CA PHE A 38 -5.17 -18.44 9.23
C PHE A 38 -3.81 -17.76 9.10
N ASP A 39 -3.00 -17.85 10.15
CA ASP A 39 -1.62 -17.35 10.11
C ASP A 39 -0.77 -18.27 9.22
N GLY A 40 -0.27 -17.73 8.10
CA GLY A 40 0.56 -18.47 7.16
C GLY A 40 1.93 -18.90 7.69
N ARG A 41 2.35 -18.43 8.87
CA ARG A 41 3.60 -18.87 9.51
C ARG A 41 3.39 -20.03 10.49
N SER A 42 2.33 -20.00 11.29
CA SER A 42 2.06 -21.02 12.33
C SER A 42 1.01 -22.06 11.92
N GLY A 43 0.07 -21.70 11.05
CA GLY A 43 -1.08 -22.52 10.66
C GLY A 43 -2.32 -22.34 11.55
N GLU A 44 -2.22 -21.59 12.64
CA GLU A 44 -3.33 -21.40 13.58
C GLU A 44 -4.35 -20.36 13.08
N PRO A 45 -5.65 -20.51 13.40
CA PRO A 45 -6.66 -19.51 13.07
C PRO A 45 -6.50 -18.27 13.96
N TYR A 46 -6.78 -17.09 13.40
CA TYR A 46 -6.88 -15.88 14.21
C TYR A 46 -8.07 -15.95 15.16
N LYS A 47 -7.91 -15.40 16.38
CA LYS A 47 -8.93 -15.42 17.44
C LYS A 47 -10.25 -14.74 17.05
N TYR A 48 -10.20 -13.78 16.14
CA TYR A 48 -11.37 -12.99 15.72
C TYR A 48 -11.44 -12.91 14.20
N PRO A 49 -12.65 -12.81 13.61
CA PRO A 49 -12.81 -12.66 12.17
C PRO A 49 -12.29 -11.30 11.71
N ILE A 50 -11.64 -11.27 10.55
CA ILE A 50 -10.94 -10.10 10.00
C ILE A 50 -11.68 -9.64 8.74
N SER A 51 -11.82 -8.31 8.58
CA SER A 51 -12.42 -7.73 7.37
C SER A 51 -11.55 -8.03 6.15
N VAL A 52 -12.16 -8.66 5.13
CA VAL A 52 -11.48 -9.05 3.89
C VAL A 52 -12.31 -8.60 2.70
N GLY A 53 -11.64 -8.33 1.59
CA GLY A 53 -12.32 -7.93 0.37
C GLY A 53 -11.34 -7.57 -0.73
N TYR A 54 -11.90 -7.08 -1.84
CA TYR A 54 -11.15 -6.62 -2.97
C TYR A 54 -11.04 -5.10 -2.94
N MET A 55 -9.81 -4.60 -3.01
CA MET A 55 -9.52 -3.18 -3.08
C MET A 55 -8.68 -2.90 -4.32
N TYR A 56 -9.01 -1.82 -5.03
CA TYR A 56 -8.22 -1.37 -6.17
C TYR A 56 -7.03 -0.55 -5.67
N MET A 57 -5.82 -1.08 -5.86
CA MET A 57 -4.57 -0.45 -5.45
C MET A 57 -3.84 0.13 -6.66
N LEU A 58 -3.29 1.34 -6.51
CA LEU A 58 -2.46 2.00 -7.51
C LEU A 58 -0.98 1.94 -7.12
N LYS A 59 -0.12 1.58 -8.07
CA LYS A 59 1.33 1.74 -7.94
C LYS A 59 1.72 3.13 -8.46
N LEU A 60 2.13 4.02 -7.55
CA LEU A 60 2.58 5.36 -7.92
C LEU A 60 4.01 5.35 -8.44
N HIS A 61 4.39 6.41 -9.16
CA HIS A 61 5.73 6.55 -9.75
C HIS A 61 6.84 6.77 -8.72
N HIS A 62 6.52 6.92 -7.43
CA HIS A 62 7.50 7.17 -6.38
C HIS A 62 8.23 5.90 -5.95
N LEU A 63 9.04 5.34 -6.86
CA LEU A 63 9.79 4.12 -6.63
C LEU A 63 11.08 4.40 -5.86
N VAL A 64 11.49 3.42 -5.05
CA VAL A 64 12.73 3.49 -4.27
C VAL A 64 13.93 3.62 -5.20
N ASP A 65 13.92 2.95 -6.36
CA ASP A 65 15.04 2.97 -7.32
C ASP A 65 15.30 4.37 -7.87
N GLU A 66 14.26 5.21 -7.98
CA GLU A 66 14.38 6.60 -8.40
C GLU A 66 14.88 7.50 -7.27
N LYS A 67 14.59 7.16 -6.02
CA LYS A 67 14.88 7.99 -4.84
C LYS A 67 16.14 7.61 -4.09
N ILE A 68 16.62 6.38 -4.24
CA ILE A 68 17.86 5.93 -3.62
C ILE A 68 19.03 6.71 -4.21
N HIS A 69 19.86 7.27 -3.34
CA HIS A 69 21.00 8.09 -3.71
C HIS A 69 22.05 8.08 -2.60
N ALA A 70 23.31 7.85 -2.96
CA ALA A 70 24.44 7.82 -2.05
C ALA A 70 25.69 8.39 -2.73
N ARG A 71 26.61 8.94 -1.92
CA ARG A 71 27.87 9.54 -2.39
C ARG A 71 28.98 9.27 -1.38
N SER A 72 30.11 8.75 -1.85
CA SER A 72 31.39 8.68 -1.11
C SER A 72 32.30 9.85 -1.48
N THR A 73 32.69 9.95 -2.76
CA THR A 73 33.40 11.09 -3.38
C THR A 73 32.68 11.51 -4.67
N GLY A 74 33.01 12.65 -5.25
CA GLY A 74 32.33 13.14 -6.46
C GLY A 74 32.70 14.56 -6.85
N PRO A 75 32.00 15.16 -7.82
CA PRO A 75 32.32 16.50 -8.32
C PRO A 75 32.02 17.61 -7.29
N TYR A 76 32.77 18.70 -7.43
CA TYR A 76 32.68 19.90 -6.59
C TYR A 76 32.41 21.12 -7.46
N SER A 77 31.74 22.12 -6.88
CA SER A 77 31.55 23.43 -7.50
C SER A 77 32.89 24.15 -7.61
N MET A 78 33.21 24.70 -8.79
CA MET A 78 34.45 25.45 -9.01
C MET A 78 34.56 26.70 -8.13
N ILE A 79 33.42 27.34 -7.82
CA ILE A 79 33.38 28.61 -7.08
C ILE A 79 33.47 28.36 -5.58
N THR A 80 32.59 27.52 -5.03
CA THR A 80 32.47 27.32 -3.58
C THR A 80 33.30 26.17 -3.06
N GLN A 81 33.85 25.32 -3.93
CA GLN A 81 34.52 24.07 -3.58
C GLN A 81 33.66 23.16 -2.69
N GLN A 82 32.34 23.30 -2.77
CA GLN A 82 31.37 22.43 -2.10
C GLN A 82 30.94 21.28 -3.01
N PRO A 83 30.58 20.11 -2.45
CA PRO A 83 29.95 19.03 -3.18
C PRO A 83 28.76 19.52 -4.03
N LEU A 84 28.67 19.09 -5.30
CA LEU A 84 27.47 19.36 -6.12
C LEU A 84 26.20 18.75 -5.50
N GLY A 85 25.02 19.22 -5.93
CA GLY A 85 23.72 18.77 -5.42
C GLY A 85 22.94 17.93 -6.44
N GLY A 86 22.00 17.12 -5.95
CA GLY A 86 21.09 16.34 -6.79
C GLY A 86 21.62 14.99 -7.28
N LYS A 87 20.73 14.01 -7.42
CA LYS A 87 21.06 12.63 -7.82
C LYS A 87 21.77 12.55 -9.17
N ALA A 88 21.31 13.33 -10.15
CA ALA A 88 21.85 13.31 -11.51
C ALA A 88 23.33 13.74 -11.59
N GLN A 89 23.82 14.51 -10.62
CA GLN A 89 25.20 15.02 -10.58
C GLN A 89 26.10 14.22 -9.61
N PHE A 90 25.64 13.06 -9.12
CA PHE A 90 26.26 12.39 -7.98
C PHE A 90 26.45 13.34 -6.78
N GLY A 91 25.43 14.16 -6.53
CA GLY A 91 25.50 15.23 -5.53
C GLY A 91 25.55 14.73 -4.09
N GLY A 92 26.07 15.56 -3.18
CA GLY A 92 26.04 15.29 -1.73
C GLY A 92 24.68 15.66 -1.12
N GLN A 93 24.50 15.27 0.15
CA GLN A 93 23.39 15.76 0.95
C GLN A 93 23.74 17.13 1.53
N ARG A 94 22.77 18.04 1.58
CA ARG A 94 22.95 19.34 2.21
C ARG A 94 22.81 19.18 3.72
N PHE A 95 23.89 19.42 4.46
CA PHE A 95 23.83 19.61 5.90
C PHE A 95 23.46 21.08 6.18
N GLY A 96 22.20 21.31 6.57
CA GLY A 96 21.63 22.63 6.81
C GLY A 96 21.82 23.12 8.24
N GLU A 97 21.28 24.32 8.53
CA GLU A 97 21.40 24.98 9.84
C GLU A 97 20.38 24.50 10.89
N MET A 98 19.22 23.99 10.46
CA MET A 98 18.13 23.51 11.33
C MET A 98 18.52 22.29 12.16
#